data_AF-A0A6C0LKC1-F1
#
_entry.id   AF-A0A6C0LKC1-F1
#
_cell.length_a   1.000
_cell.length_b   1.000
_cell.length_c   1.000
_cell.angle_alpha   90.00
_cell.angle_beta   90.00
_cell.angle_gamma   90.00
#
_symmetry.space_group_name_H-M   'P 1'
#
loop_
_entity.id
_entity.type
_entity.pdbx_description
1 polymer ?
#
loop_
_entity_poly.entity_id
_entity_poly.type
_entity_poly.pdbx_seq_one_letter_code
_entity_poly.pdbx_strand_id
1 'polypeptide(L)' 'MEPTKADEDAYIAQLTPQEKIVLKIAQEHLESSFDLVRSIGFNNWFSKKTKDDK' A
#
# COMPACT_ATOMS: atom_id res chain seq x y z
N MET A 1 10.66 9.46 7.05
CA MET A 1 9.26 9.38 7.52
C MET A 1 8.88 7.93 7.51
N GLU A 2 8.42 7.42 8.64
CA GLU A 2 7.79 6.11 8.69
C GLU A 2 6.34 6.24 8.18
N PRO A 3 5.85 5.29 7.35
CA PRO A 3 4.46 5.33 6.89
C PRO A 3 3.51 5.12 8.07
N THR A 4 2.43 5.89 8.09
CA THR A 4 1.38 5.77 9.09
C THR A 4 0.20 4.98 8.55
N LYS A 5 -0.69 4.55 9.45
CA LYS A 5 -1.94 3.89 9.05
C LYS A 5 -2.79 4.74 8.08
N ALA A 6 -2.72 6.07 8.20
CA ALA A 6 -3.40 6.97 7.27
C ALA A 6 -2.82 6.89 5.85
N ASP A 7 -1.53 6.63 5.69
CA ASP A 7 -0.88 6.44 4.40
C ASP A 7 -1.29 5.11 3.75
N GLU A 8 -1.44 4.05 4.55
CA GLU A 8 -1.96 2.76 4.10
C GLU A 8 -3.39 2.89 3.56
N ASP A 9 -4.29 3.52 4.33
CA ASP A 9 -5.67 3.76 3.90
C ASP A 9 -5.74 4.63 2.63
N ALA A 10 -4.90 5.68 2.53
CA ALA A 10 -4.84 6.52 1.34
C ALA A 10 -4.33 5.74 0.11
N TYR A 11 -3.34 4.86 0.28
CA TYR A 11 -2.87 3.98 -0.78
C TYR A 11 -3.97 3.03 -1.23
N ILE A 12 -4.67 2.38 -0.30
CA ILE A 12 -5.76 1.45 -0.62
C ILE A 12 -6.93 2.17 -1.30
N ALA A 13 -7.23 3.40 -0.88
CA ALA A 13 -8.33 4.20 -1.45
C ALA A 13 -8.12 4.49 -2.94
N GLN A 14 -6.89 4.79 -3.36
CA GLN A 14 -6.56 5.08 -4.76
C GLN A 14 -6.52 3.83 -5.67
N LEU A 15 -6.49 2.62 -5.10
CA LEU A 15 -6.44 1.39 -5.90
C LEU A 15 -7.72 1.22 -6.72
N THR A 16 -7.55 0.72 -7.94
CA THR A 16 -8.67 0.30 -8.78
C THR A 16 -9.41 -0.89 -8.16
N PRO A 17 -10.66 -1.18 -8.60
CA PRO A 17 -11.39 -2.35 -8.13
C PRO A 17 -10.62 -3.66 -8.32
N GLN A 18 -9.88 -3.79 -9.42
CA GLN A 18 -9.06 -4.97 -9.71
C GLN A 18 -7.88 -5.09 -8.74
N GLU A 19 -7.17 -4.00 -8.47
CA GLU A 19 -6.06 -3.98 -7.51
C GLU A 19 -6.53 -4.28 -6.09
N LYS A 20 -7.72 -3.82 -5.70
CA LYS A 20 -8.33 -4.16 -4.40
C LYS A 20 -8.62 -5.67 -4.27
N ILE A 21 -9.02 -6.32 -5.36
CA ILE A 21 -9.20 -7.78 -5.39
C ILE A 21 -7.86 -8.49 -5.21
N VAL A 22 -6.83 -8.06 -5.95
CA VAL A 22 -5.48 -8.63 -5.83
C VAL A 22 -4.92 -8.45 -4.42
N LEU A 23 -5.09 -7.26 -3.83
CA LEU A 23 -4.68 -6.97 -2.45
C LEU A 23 -5.37 -7.91 -1.47
N LYS A 24 -6.69 -8.11 -1.61
CA LYS A 24 -7.45 -9.01 -0.75
C LYS A 24 -6.95 -10.45 -0.89
N ILE A 25 -6.73 -10.94 -2.10
CA ILE A 25 -6.19 -12.28 -2.34
C ILE A 25 -4.81 -12.43 -1.68
N ALA A 26 -3.94 -11.42 -1.80
CA ALA A 26 -2.62 -11.44 -1.17
C ALA A 26 -2.72 -11.48 0.36
N GLN A 27 -3.61 -10.69 0.96
CA GLN A 27 -3.89 -10.70 2.40
C GLN A 27 -4.43 -12.06 2.87
N GLU A 28 -5.36 -12.66 2.12
CA GLU A 28 -5.94 -13.96 2.45
C GLU A 28 -4.93 -15.11 2.29
N HIS A 29 -4.01 -15.02 1.32
CA HIS A 29 -3.07 -16.11 1.02
C HIS A 29 -1.78 -16.05 1.83
N LEU A 30 -1.35 -14.85 2.22
CA LEU A 30 -0.11 -14.64 2.97
C LEU A 30 -0.38 -14.36 4.47
N GLU A 31 -1.62 -14.03 4.83
CA GLU A 31 -2.09 -13.78 6.20
C GLU A 31 -1.12 -12.88 6.99
N SER A 32 -0.53 -13.39 8.07
CA SER A 32 0.43 -12.68 8.92
C SER A 32 1.77 -12.39 8.25
N SER A 33 2.07 -13.03 7.12
CA SER A 33 3.27 -12.77 6.32
C SER A 33 3.08 -11.61 5.34
N PHE A 34 1.83 -11.15 5.15
CA PHE A 34 1.58 -9.99 4.31
C PHE A 34 1.91 -8.69 5.04
N ASP A 35 2.70 -7.85 4.38
CA ASP A 35 3.02 -6.52 4.87
C ASP A 35 2.89 -5.52 3.71
N LEU A 36 1.86 -4.66 3.79
CA LEU A 36 1.56 -3.67 2.76
C LEU A 36 2.67 -2.64 2.65
N VAL A 37 3.19 -2.16 3.77
CA VAL A 37 4.22 -1.10 3.79
C VAL A 37 5.56 -1.60 3.25
N ARG A 38 5.82 -2.92 3.31
CA ARG A 38 6.98 -3.55 2.67
C ARG A 38 6.80 -3.87 1.19
N SER A 39 5.57 -3.79 0.67
CA SER A 39 5.29 -4.11 -0.73
C SER A 39 5.90 -3.06 -1.67
N ILE A 40 6.41 -3.51 -2.82
CA ILE A 40 7.06 -2.63 -3.83
C ILE A 40 6.10 -1.53 -4.30
N GLY A 41 4.82 -1.87 -4.49
CA GLY A 41 3.79 -0.92 -4.92
C GLY A 41 3.61 0.24 -3.94
N PHE A 42 3.46 -0.06 -2.65
CA PHE A 42 3.32 0.94 -1.60
C PHE A 42 4.60 1.78 -1.45
N ASN A 43 5.77 1.14 -1.39
CA ASN A 43 7.05 1.84 -1.27
C ASN A 43 7.30 2.84 -2.42
N ASN A 44 6.98 2.45 -3.65
CA ASN A 44 7.10 3.33 -4.82
C ASN A 44 6.12 4.50 -4.76
N TRP A 45 4.89 4.25 -4.33
CA TRP A 45 3.88 5.29 -4.16
C TRP A 45 4.24 6.27 -3.05
N PHE A 46 4.61 5.75 -1.87
CA PHE A 46 4.97 6.55 -0.70
C PHE A 46 6.23 7.40 -0.96
N SER A 47 7.19 6.85 -1.69
CA SER A 47 8.39 7.58 -2.13
C SER A 47 8.08 8.74 -3.10
N LYS A 48 7.01 8.63 -3.90
CA LYS A 48 6.55 9.72 -4.77
C LYS A 48 5.79 10.77 -3.97
N LYS A 49 4.86 10.33 -3.11
CA LYS A 49 4.10 11.21 -2.20
C LYS A 49 5.03 12.11 -1.35
N THR A 50 6.13 11.55 -0.84
CA THR A 50 7.11 12.29 -0.03
C THR A 50 8.09 13.15 -0.84
N LYS A 51 8.22 12.93 -2.16
CA LYS A 51 9.03 13.77 -3.06
C LYS A 51 8.24 14.94 -3.66
N ASP A 52 6.93 14.80 -3.78
CA ASP A 52 6.03 15.84 -4.32
C ASP A 52 5.77 16.96 -3.30
N ASP A 53 6.03 16.72 -2.01
CA ASP A 53 5.89 17.70 -0.91
C ASP A 53 7.15 18.56 -0.69
N LYS A 54 8.10 18.60 -1.66
CA LYS A 54 9.39 19.31 -1.51
C LYS A 54 9.70 20.29 -2.63
#